data_AF-A0A850G9B2-F1
#
_entry.id   AF-A0A850G9B2-F1
#
_cell.length_a   1.000
_cell.length_b   1.000
_cell.length_c   1.000
_cell.angle_alpha   90.00
_cell.angle_beta   90.00
_cell.angle_gamma   90.00
#
_symmetry.space_group_name_H-M   'P 1'
#
loop_
_entity.id
_entity.type
_entity.pdbx_description
1 polymer ?
#
loop_
_entity_poly.entity_id
_entity_poly.type
_entity_poly.pdbx_seq_one_letter_code
_entity_poly.pdbx_strand_id
1 'polypeptide(L)'
;MLINRLKSSPFAAAAFFVGGLLLAGCSQGDVGAPCNHGTVEPPTSKLVTFPALSCSDLLCVYGEEQTVPETACSSSAECNSSAGGDAQIFECVNNACRLSLDYVLERSMCSKTCSSDDDCNNTSLNNRPAVDDDETSCSTGFSCTVLQRLGQFCCQRLCVCRDDLDTLDDLEAECEPNTGEAWLECYGDEETG
;
A
#
# COMPACT_ATOMS: atom_id res chain seq x y z
N MET A 1 -4.37 -44.23 73.77
CA MET A 1 -4.95 -44.87 72.58
C MET A 1 -5.85 -43.86 71.88
N LEU A 2 -5.56 -43.57 70.60
CA LEU A 2 -6.42 -43.01 69.51
C LEU A 2 -7.12 -41.66 69.79
N ILE A 3 -6.71 -40.48 69.27
CA ILE A 3 -6.58 -39.95 67.88
C ILE A 3 -7.85 -40.11 67.00
N ASN A 4 -8.52 -38.98 66.72
CA ASN A 4 -9.01 -38.48 65.40
C ASN A 4 -10.04 -37.35 65.64
N ARG A 5 -9.70 -36.05 65.56
CA ARG A 5 -9.52 -35.17 64.38
C ARG A 5 -10.60 -35.33 63.29
N LEU A 6 -11.74 -34.65 63.47
CA LEU A 6 -12.71 -34.35 62.41
C LEU A 6 -12.28 -33.10 61.65
N LYS A 7 -12.13 -33.27 60.33
CA LYS A 7 -11.67 -32.28 59.36
C LYS A 7 -12.77 -31.27 59.03
N SER A 8 -12.39 -30.00 59.06
CA SER A 8 -13.07 -28.86 58.45
C SER A 8 -12.93 -28.92 56.92
N SER A 9 -14.04 -28.72 56.20
CA SER A 9 -14.03 -28.46 54.75
C SER A 9 -14.36 -26.99 54.49
N PRO A 10 -13.45 -26.24 53.86
CA PRO A 10 -13.79 -25.04 53.11
C PRO A 10 -13.44 -25.28 51.63
N PHE A 11 -14.44 -25.53 50.80
CA PHE A 11 -14.32 -25.40 49.33
C PHE A 11 -15.35 -24.38 48.89
N ALA A 12 -14.92 -23.13 48.79
CA ALA A 12 -15.48 -22.10 47.90
C ALA A 12 -14.70 -20.80 48.14
N ALA A 13 -13.62 -20.59 47.40
CA ALA A 13 -13.06 -19.26 47.20
C ALA A 13 -12.69 -19.14 45.73
N ALA A 14 -13.36 -18.19 45.10
CA ALA A 14 -13.43 -17.96 43.67
C ALA A 14 -12.05 -17.69 43.06
N ALA A 15 -11.80 -18.33 41.92
CA ALA A 15 -10.70 -18.00 41.02
C ALA A 15 -11.03 -16.65 40.34
N PHE A 16 -10.40 -15.57 40.80
CA PHE A 16 -10.28 -14.34 40.01
C PHE A 16 -9.19 -14.54 38.95
N PHE A 17 -9.55 -15.11 37.80
CA PHE A 17 -8.77 -14.95 36.59
C PHE A 17 -9.03 -13.53 36.07
N VAL A 18 -8.20 -12.58 36.50
CA VAL A 18 -8.05 -11.30 35.79
C VAL A 18 -7.26 -11.60 34.53
N GLY A 19 -7.97 -12.10 33.52
CA GLY A 19 -7.45 -12.17 32.15
C GLY A 19 -7.34 -10.74 31.63
N GLY A 20 -6.12 -10.21 31.63
CA GLY A 20 -5.81 -9.01 30.88
C GLY A 20 -6.13 -9.27 29.41
N LEU A 21 -7.20 -8.66 28.91
CA LEU A 21 -7.37 -8.47 27.47
C LEU A 21 -6.19 -7.62 27.01
N LEU A 22 -5.13 -8.30 26.56
CA LEU A 22 -4.20 -7.71 25.63
C LEU A 22 -5.02 -7.41 24.38
N LEU A 23 -5.44 -6.15 24.23
CA LEU A 23 -5.75 -5.55 22.94
C LEU A 23 -4.43 -5.50 22.16
N ALA A 24 -3.89 -6.66 21.79
CA ALA A 24 -2.96 -6.74 20.68
C ALA A 24 -3.83 -6.44 19.45
N GLY A 25 -3.92 -5.16 19.10
CA GLY A 25 -4.40 -4.76 17.79
C GLY A 25 -3.49 -5.46 16.79
N CYS A 26 -3.99 -6.51 16.15
CA CYS A 26 -3.33 -7.11 15.02
C CYS A 26 -3.35 -6.03 13.93
N SER A 27 -2.25 -5.31 13.76
CA SER A 27 -1.99 -4.60 12.51
C SER A 27 -1.86 -5.67 11.44
N GLN A 28 -2.97 -6.09 10.85
CA GLN A 28 -2.93 -6.95 9.67
C GLN A 28 -2.45 -6.07 8.54
N GLY A 29 -1.14 -6.10 8.29
CA GLY A 29 -0.54 -5.42 7.16
C GLY A 29 -1.15 -5.98 5.90
N ASP A 30 -2.02 -5.23 5.25
CA ASP A 30 -2.77 -5.63 4.08
C ASP A 30 -2.09 -5.18 2.79
N VAL A 31 -0.76 -5.06 2.83
CA VAL A 31 0.06 -4.68 1.68
C VAL A 31 -0.27 -5.62 0.53
N GLY A 32 -0.66 -5.09 -0.63
CA GLY A 32 -1.04 -5.88 -1.80
C GLY A 32 -2.52 -6.26 -1.89
N ALA A 33 -3.34 -5.97 -0.88
CA ALA A 33 -4.79 -6.10 -1.03
C ALA A 33 -5.32 -5.08 -2.05
N PRO A 34 -6.26 -5.43 -2.93
CA PRO A 34 -6.81 -4.49 -3.90
C PRO A 34 -7.53 -3.34 -3.19
N CYS A 35 -7.37 -2.12 -3.70
CA CYS A 35 -8.00 -0.93 -3.14
C CYS A 35 -8.54 0.01 -4.20
N ASN A 36 -9.41 0.94 -3.79
CA ASN A 36 -9.99 1.94 -4.68
C ASN A 36 -9.63 3.34 -4.15
N HIS A 37 -9.15 4.21 -5.05
CA HIS A 37 -8.77 5.59 -4.73
C HIS A 37 -9.97 6.53 -4.48
N GLY A 38 -11.20 6.07 -4.68
CA GLY A 38 -12.43 6.83 -4.48
C GLY A 38 -12.76 7.79 -5.62
N THR A 39 -12.03 7.72 -6.74
CA THR A 39 -12.22 8.58 -7.93
C THR A 39 -12.86 7.80 -9.06
N VAL A 40 -13.58 8.51 -9.92
CA VAL A 40 -14.13 7.97 -11.19
C VAL A 40 -13.26 8.35 -12.40
N GLU A 41 -12.20 9.11 -12.15
CA GLU A 41 -11.24 9.53 -13.14
C GLU A 41 -9.90 8.83 -12.85
N PRO A 42 -9.30 8.18 -13.86
CA PRO A 42 -8.01 7.54 -13.72
C PRO A 42 -6.92 8.62 -13.55
N PRO A 43 -5.89 8.38 -12.71
CA PRO A 43 -4.79 9.31 -12.56
C PRO A 43 -3.95 9.36 -13.83
N THR A 44 -3.24 10.47 -14.03
CA THR A 44 -2.28 10.66 -15.13
C THR A 44 -0.86 10.22 -14.77
N SER A 45 -0.62 9.85 -13.52
CA SER A 45 0.68 9.49 -12.95
C SER A 45 0.48 8.54 -11.77
N LYS A 46 1.58 8.18 -11.11
CA LYS A 46 1.59 7.52 -9.80
C LYS A 46 0.68 8.26 -8.81
N LEU A 47 -0.04 7.53 -7.98
CA LEU A 47 -1.03 8.08 -7.05
C LEU A 47 -0.96 7.38 -5.69
N VAL A 48 -0.99 8.19 -4.63
CA VAL A 48 -1.18 7.71 -3.26
C VAL A 48 -2.42 8.40 -2.67
N THR A 49 -3.43 7.61 -2.30
CA THR A 49 -4.63 8.12 -1.63
C THR A 49 -4.59 7.82 -0.14
N PHE A 50 -4.92 8.85 0.65
CA PHE A 50 -5.16 8.74 2.07
C PHE A 50 -6.23 9.75 2.50
N PRO A 51 -7.20 9.35 3.35
CA PRO A 51 -7.38 8.00 3.91
C PRO A 51 -8.12 7.05 2.94
N ALA A 52 -7.57 5.85 2.73
CA ALA A 52 -8.19 4.76 1.99
C ALA A 52 -8.82 3.76 2.98
N LEU A 53 -10.12 3.88 3.24
CA LEU A 53 -10.82 3.12 4.28
C LEU A 53 -10.86 1.59 4.05
N SER A 54 -10.56 1.14 2.83
CA SER A 54 -10.40 -0.28 2.53
C SER A 54 -9.08 -0.86 3.05
N CYS A 55 -8.12 0.00 3.41
CA CYS A 55 -6.78 -0.41 3.81
C CYS A 55 -6.54 -0.25 5.32
N SER A 56 -5.80 -1.16 5.94
CA SER A 56 -5.47 -1.13 7.37
C SER A 56 -4.68 0.11 7.76
N ASP A 57 -3.66 0.45 6.97
CA ASP A 57 -2.85 1.66 7.15
C ASP A 57 -3.43 2.89 6.41
N LEU A 58 -4.65 2.76 5.88
CA LEU A 58 -5.38 3.80 5.16
C LEU A 58 -4.65 4.32 3.90
N LEU A 59 -3.73 3.55 3.33
CA LEU A 59 -2.95 3.92 2.16
C LEU A 59 -3.29 3.03 0.99
N CYS A 60 -3.71 3.65 -0.12
CA CYS A 60 -3.94 2.99 -1.40
C CYS A 60 -2.99 3.58 -2.44
N VAL A 61 -2.25 2.72 -3.15
CA VAL A 61 -1.17 3.10 -4.05
C VAL A 61 -1.41 2.53 -5.44
N TYR A 62 -1.26 3.40 -6.44
CA TYR A 62 -1.08 3.04 -7.85
C TYR A 62 0.34 3.44 -8.25
N GLY A 63 1.18 2.44 -8.53
CA GLY A 63 2.64 2.60 -8.67
C GLY A 63 3.14 2.94 -10.07
N GLU A 64 2.29 2.84 -11.09
CA GLU A 64 2.71 2.93 -12.49
C GLU A 64 2.61 4.33 -13.08
N GLU A 65 3.47 4.56 -14.09
CA GLU A 65 3.37 5.69 -14.99
C GLU A 65 3.22 5.18 -16.42
N GLN A 66 2.09 5.51 -17.04
CA GLN A 66 1.74 5.03 -18.37
C GLN A 66 1.82 6.18 -19.38
N THR A 67 2.54 5.96 -20.48
CA THR A 67 2.57 6.93 -21.59
C THR A 67 1.32 6.75 -22.44
N VAL A 68 0.34 7.63 -22.24
CA VAL A 68 -0.92 7.60 -23.00
C VAL A 68 -0.66 7.94 -24.47
N PRO A 69 -1.15 7.12 -25.43
CA PRO A 69 -1.05 7.46 -26.84
C PRO A 69 -1.79 8.76 -27.18
N GLU A 70 -1.13 9.70 -27.85
CA GLU A 70 -1.74 10.98 -28.28
C GLU A 70 -2.59 10.84 -29.58
N THR A 71 -2.98 9.62 -29.93
CA THR A 71 -3.77 9.34 -31.14
C THR A 71 -5.25 9.53 -30.89
N ALA A 72 -5.96 10.05 -31.90
CA ALA A 72 -7.41 9.99 -31.90
C ALA A 72 -7.86 8.53 -32.01
N CYS A 73 -8.89 8.16 -31.26
CA CYS A 73 -9.37 6.79 -31.20
C CYS A 73 -10.86 6.70 -31.48
N SER A 74 -11.30 5.54 -31.95
CA SER A 74 -12.71 5.14 -32.06
C SER A 74 -13.07 3.98 -31.13
N SER A 75 -12.06 3.29 -30.60
CA SER A 75 -12.22 2.17 -29.67
C SER A 75 -11.01 2.00 -28.75
N SER A 76 -11.20 1.37 -27.60
CA SER A 76 -10.09 1.03 -26.68
C SER A 76 -9.05 0.11 -27.34
N ALA A 77 -9.46 -0.72 -28.30
CA ALA A 77 -8.53 -1.58 -29.06
C ALA A 77 -7.50 -0.76 -29.86
N GLU A 78 -7.90 0.39 -30.41
CA GLU A 78 -6.98 1.29 -31.13
C GLU A 78 -5.96 1.93 -30.19
N CYS A 79 -6.37 2.34 -28.99
CA CYS A 79 -5.47 2.88 -27.98
C CYS A 79 -4.41 1.86 -27.56
N ASN A 80 -4.83 0.64 -27.21
CA ASN A 80 -3.90 -0.42 -26.79
C ASN A 80 -2.97 -0.86 -27.92
N SER A 81 -3.49 -0.95 -29.15
CA SER A 81 -2.66 -1.25 -30.33
C SER A 81 -1.62 -0.16 -30.61
N SER A 82 -1.98 1.12 -30.37
CA SER A 82 -1.07 2.26 -30.56
C SER A 82 0.04 2.32 -29.51
N ALA A 83 -0.22 1.81 -28.30
CA ALA A 83 0.76 1.69 -27.23
C ALA A 83 1.76 0.53 -27.44
N GLY A 84 1.49 -0.38 -28.39
CA GLY A 84 2.38 -1.48 -28.72
C GLY A 84 2.39 -2.64 -27.71
N GLY A 85 1.40 -2.71 -26.83
CA GLY A 85 1.24 -3.78 -25.82
C GLY A 85 0.01 -4.66 -26.06
N ASP A 86 0.04 -5.87 -25.51
CA ASP A 86 -1.08 -6.83 -25.57
C ASP A 86 -2.08 -6.65 -24.41
N ALA A 87 -1.73 -5.86 -23.39
CA ALA A 87 -2.57 -5.61 -22.23
C ALA A 87 -3.65 -4.55 -22.50
N GLN A 88 -4.79 -4.67 -21.82
CA GLN A 88 -5.90 -3.70 -21.89
C GLN A 88 -5.69 -2.56 -20.88
N ILE A 89 -4.70 -1.70 -21.16
CA ILE A 89 -4.26 -0.62 -20.27
C ILE A 89 -5.07 0.66 -20.52
N PHE A 90 -5.42 0.93 -21.78
CA PHE A 90 -6.04 2.18 -22.21
C PHE A 90 -7.49 2.01 -22.65
N GLU A 91 -8.28 3.06 -22.47
CA GLU A 91 -9.64 3.17 -23.00
C GLU A 91 -9.80 4.39 -23.90
N CYS A 92 -10.75 4.30 -24.84
CA CYS A 92 -11.09 5.42 -25.72
C CYS A 92 -12.30 6.18 -25.20
N VAL A 93 -12.12 7.46 -24.85
CA VAL A 93 -13.18 8.32 -24.34
C VAL A 93 -13.15 9.66 -25.08
N ASN A 94 -14.30 10.07 -25.64
CA ASN A 94 -14.43 11.32 -26.41
C ASN A 94 -13.41 11.45 -27.56
N ASN A 95 -13.09 10.34 -28.23
CA ASN A 95 -12.08 10.24 -29.29
C ASN A 95 -10.63 10.50 -28.83
N ALA A 96 -10.35 10.44 -27.53
CA ALA A 96 -9.00 10.50 -26.99
C ALA A 96 -8.69 9.25 -26.16
N CYS A 97 -7.47 8.74 -26.32
CA CYS A 97 -7.00 7.67 -25.45
C CYS A 97 -6.73 8.23 -24.05
N ARG A 98 -7.06 7.43 -23.04
CA ARG A 98 -6.66 7.67 -21.65
C ARG A 98 -6.42 6.34 -20.96
N LEU A 99 -5.78 6.39 -19.80
CA LEU A 99 -5.62 5.22 -18.93
C LEU A 99 -7.00 4.65 -18.55
N SER A 100 -7.15 3.32 -18.54
CA SER A 100 -8.39 2.66 -18.12
C SER A 100 -8.55 2.72 -16.61
N LEU A 101 -9.75 3.08 -16.13
CA LEU A 101 -10.05 3.04 -14.70
C LEU A 101 -10.00 1.60 -14.17
N ASP A 102 -10.48 0.62 -14.94
CA ASP A 102 -10.45 -0.79 -14.54
C ASP A 102 -9.00 -1.28 -14.36
N TYR A 103 -8.10 -0.87 -15.26
CA TYR A 103 -6.67 -1.16 -15.15
C TYR A 103 -6.06 -0.55 -13.88
N VAL A 104 -6.38 0.73 -13.61
CA VAL A 104 -5.91 1.41 -12.38
C VAL A 104 -6.37 0.65 -11.15
N LEU A 105 -7.65 0.25 -11.08
CA LEU A 105 -8.20 -0.48 -9.94
C LEU A 105 -7.56 -1.86 -9.75
N GLU A 106 -7.26 -2.57 -10.84
CA GLU A 106 -6.57 -3.87 -10.81
C GLU A 106 -5.12 -3.75 -10.30
N ARG A 107 -4.47 -2.63 -10.59
CA ARG A 107 -3.09 -2.33 -10.18
C ARG A 107 -3.00 -1.50 -8.90
N SER A 108 -4.14 -1.11 -8.30
CA SER A 108 -4.17 -0.32 -7.07
C SER A 108 -4.16 -1.23 -5.84
N MET A 109 -3.20 -1.01 -4.96
CA MET A 109 -2.95 -1.89 -3.82
C MET A 109 -2.84 -1.12 -2.51
N CYS A 110 -3.36 -1.72 -1.44
CA CYS A 110 -3.11 -1.26 -0.10
C CYS A 110 -1.60 -1.30 0.17
N SER A 111 -1.12 -0.27 0.87
CA SER A 111 0.28 -0.05 1.16
C SER A 111 0.44 0.38 2.62
N LYS A 112 1.69 0.55 3.04
CA LYS A 112 2.05 1.11 4.33
C LYS A 112 3.40 1.78 4.27
N THR A 113 3.68 2.60 5.28
CA THR A 113 5.01 3.18 5.47
C THR A 113 6.02 2.12 5.89
N CYS A 114 7.27 2.25 5.44
CA CYS A 114 8.30 1.26 5.68
C CYS A 114 9.67 1.91 5.92
N SER A 115 10.57 1.19 6.57
CA SER A 115 11.99 1.54 6.72
C SER A 115 12.90 0.62 5.90
N SER A 116 12.47 -0.61 5.62
CA SER A 116 13.17 -1.57 4.76
C SER A 116 12.21 -2.49 4.01
N ASP A 117 12.72 -3.20 3.01
CA ASP A 117 11.95 -4.20 2.25
C ASP A 117 11.35 -5.29 3.14
N ASP A 118 11.99 -5.59 4.29
CA ASP A 118 11.48 -6.55 5.27
C ASP A 118 10.17 -6.11 5.91
N ASP A 119 9.92 -4.79 6.00
CA ASP A 119 8.63 -4.29 6.48
C ASP A 119 7.52 -4.62 5.48
N CYS A 120 7.85 -4.71 4.19
CA CYS A 120 6.92 -5.07 3.13
C CYS A 120 6.79 -6.59 2.92
N ASN A 121 7.64 -7.38 3.61
CA ASN A 121 7.58 -8.83 3.55
C ASN A 121 6.38 -9.34 4.34
N ASN A 122 5.46 -9.84 3.54
CA ASN A 122 4.11 -10.19 3.88
C ASN A 122 3.98 -11.57 4.58
N THR A 123 5.06 -12.04 5.20
CA THR A 123 5.21 -13.45 5.60
C THR A 123 5.11 -13.68 7.12
N SER A 124 5.10 -12.61 7.91
CA SER A 124 4.94 -12.71 9.37
C SER A 124 3.48 -12.58 9.79
N LEU A 125 3.09 -13.18 10.91
CA LEU A 125 1.71 -13.06 11.45
C LEU A 125 1.27 -11.60 11.71
N ASN A 126 2.23 -10.69 11.86
CA ASN A 126 2.00 -9.26 12.09
C ASN A 126 2.08 -8.42 10.81
N ASN A 127 2.44 -9.03 9.67
CA ASN A 127 2.54 -8.38 8.35
C ASN A 127 1.88 -9.22 7.26
N ARG A 128 1.03 -10.21 7.59
CA ARG A 128 0.46 -11.08 6.57
C ARG A 128 -0.55 -10.29 5.73
N PRO A 129 -0.46 -10.33 4.39
CA PRO A 129 -1.39 -9.65 3.51
C PRO A 129 -2.78 -10.19 3.78
N ALA A 130 -3.76 -9.32 3.63
CA ALA A 130 -5.16 -9.69 3.77
C ALA A 130 -5.60 -10.67 2.65
N VAL A 131 -4.78 -10.80 1.61
CA VAL A 131 -5.01 -11.58 0.40
C VAL A 131 -3.85 -12.55 0.18
N ASP A 132 -4.13 -13.72 -0.39
CA ASP A 132 -3.07 -14.69 -0.73
C ASP A 132 -2.24 -14.21 -1.95
N ASP A 133 -1.07 -14.82 -2.20
CA ASP A 133 -0.14 -14.40 -3.27
C ASP A 133 -0.78 -14.47 -4.68
N ASP A 134 -1.85 -15.23 -4.86
CA ASP A 134 -2.62 -15.34 -6.10
C ASP A 134 -3.76 -14.31 -6.25
N GLU A 135 -4.02 -13.52 -5.20
CA GLU A 135 -5.02 -12.46 -5.17
C GLU A 135 -4.40 -11.05 -5.27
N THR A 136 -3.07 -10.96 -5.22
CA THR A 136 -2.30 -9.74 -5.51
C THR A 136 -1.94 -9.70 -7.00
N SER A 137 -2.09 -8.54 -7.64
CA SER A 137 -1.59 -8.29 -8.99
C SER A 137 -0.06 -8.10 -9.05
N CYS A 138 0.61 -8.12 -7.89
CA CYS A 138 2.06 -8.04 -7.76
C CYS A 138 2.72 -9.42 -7.70
N SER A 139 3.53 -9.75 -8.70
CA SER A 139 4.17 -11.05 -8.89
C SER A 139 5.61 -11.13 -8.37
N THR A 140 6.36 -10.03 -8.37
CA THR A 140 7.76 -10.02 -7.89
C THR A 140 7.91 -9.55 -6.43
N GLY A 141 6.78 -9.29 -5.76
CA GLY A 141 6.73 -8.86 -4.35
C GLY A 141 6.88 -7.35 -4.17
N PHE A 142 6.95 -6.91 -2.92
CA PHE A 142 6.96 -5.49 -2.57
C PHE A 142 8.37 -4.99 -2.24
N SER A 143 8.62 -3.72 -2.52
CA SER A 143 9.84 -2.98 -2.19
C SER A 143 9.49 -1.78 -1.32
N CYS A 144 10.37 -1.46 -0.38
CA CYS A 144 10.24 -0.26 0.43
C CYS A 144 10.95 0.91 -0.26
N THR A 145 10.19 1.77 -0.93
CA THR A 145 10.74 2.82 -1.80
C THR A 145 9.89 4.08 -1.78
N VAL A 146 10.37 5.15 -2.42
CA VAL A 146 9.65 6.42 -2.55
C VAL A 146 8.85 6.42 -3.85
N LEU A 147 7.61 6.90 -3.80
CA LEU A 147 6.73 6.98 -4.97
C LEU A 147 6.48 8.40 -5.49
N GLN A 148 6.61 9.42 -4.64
CA GLN A 148 6.33 10.81 -5.05
C GLN A 148 7.24 11.85 -4.38
N ARG A 149 7.50 12.93 -5.13
CA ARG A 149 8.28 14.12 -4.72
C ARG A 149 7.45 15.22 -4.07
N LEU A 150 6.12 15.10 -4.03
CA LEU A 150 5.23 16.18 -3.62
C LEU A 150 4.06 15.66 -2.78
N GLY A 151 3.41 16.58 -2.07
CA GLY A 151 2.24 16.28 -1.26
C GLY A 151 2.56 15.64 0.09
N GLN A 152 1.55 15.09 0.74
CA GLN A 152 1.63 14.63 2.14
C GLN A 152 2.56 13.41 2.35
N PHE A 153 2.91 12.68 1.29
CA PHE A 153 3.85 11.55 1.35
C PHE A 153 5.15 11.86 0.60
N CYS A 154 5.52 13.13 0.49
CA CYS A 154 6.75 13.50 -0.16
C CYS A 154 7.97 12.82 0.49
N CYS A 155 8.76 12.13 -0.33
CA CYS A 155 9.95 11.38 0.11
C CYS A 155 9.66 10.36 1.21
N GLN A 156 8.39 10.00 1.41
CA GLN A 156 8.00 8.98 2.36
C GLN A 156 8.14 7.61 1.69
N ARG A 157 8.83 6.71 2.39
CA ARG A 157 9.00 5.34 1.93
C ARG A 157 7.74 4.53 2.19
N LEU A 158 7.24 3.89 1.15
CA LEU A 158 6.03 3.08 1.13
C LEU A 158 6.33 1.70 0.56
N CYS A 159 5.53 0.70 0.92
CA CYS A 159 5.56 -0.60 0.28
C CYS A 159 4.89 -0.52 -1.10
N VAL A 160 5.68 -0.64 -2.17
CA VAL A 160 5.22 -0.55 -3.57
C VAL A 160 5.50 -1.86 -4.27
N CYS A 161 4.61 -2.30 -5.16
CA CYS A 161 4.84 -3.49 -5.95
C CYS A 161 6.05 -3.30 -6.87
N ARG A 162 6.97 -4.27 -6.88
CA ARG A 162 8.18 -4.25 -7.72
C ARG A 162 7.89 -4.31 -9.22
N ASP A 163 6.75 -4.88 -9.61
CA ASP A 163 6.33 -4.97 -11.02
C ASP A 163 6.03 -3.60 -11.62
N ASP A 164 5.85 -2.57 -10.80
CA ASP A 164 5.49 -1.22 -11.23
C ASP A 164 6.61 -0.19 -11.03
N LEU A 165 7.83 -0.67 -10.73
CA LEU A 165 9.02 0.16 -10.50
C LEU A 165 9.91 0.21 -11.73
N ASP A 166 9.42 0.80 -12.82
CA ASP A 166 10.18 0.77 -14.08
C ASP A 166 11.34 1.78 -14.13
N THR A 167 11.36 2.79 -13.25
CA THR A 167 12.48 3.74 -13.04
C THR A 167 12.30 4.51 -11.71
N LEU A 168 12.74 3.95 -10.58
CA LEU A 168 12.72 4.67 -9.27
C LEU A 168 14.08 5.17 -8.79
N ASP A 169 15.17 4.75 -9.43
CA ASP A 169 16.53 5.07 -8.96
C ASP A 169 16.79 6.58 -8.84
N ASP A 170 16.22 7.38 -9.75
CA ASP A 170 16.37 8.84 -9.74
C ASP A 170 15.60 9.47 -8.57
N LEU A 171 14.40 8.97 -8.25
CA LEU A 171 13.55 9.52 -7.20
C LEU A 171 14.10 9.23 -5.79
N GLU A 172 14.68 8.06 -5.57
CA GLU A 172 15.31 7.73 -4.29
C GLU A 172 16.51 8.65 -4.02
N ALA A 173 17.34 8.92 -5.04
CA ALA A 173 18.46 9.84 -4.92
C ALA A 173 18.02 11.28 -4.65
N GLU A 174 16.94 11.73 -5.30
CA GLU A 174 16.35 13.05 -5.09
C GLU A 174 15.71 13.21 -3.70
N CYS A 175 15.37 12.11 -3.05
CA CYS A 175 14.81 12.07 -1.70
C CYS A 175 15.86 11.77 -0.61
N GLU A 176 17.15 11.80 -0.94
CA GLU A 176 18.23 11.61 0.03
C GLU A 176 18.22 12.74 1.09
N PRO A 177 18.20 12.42 2.39
CA PRO A 177 18.13 13.42 3.44
C PRO A 177 19.22 14.50 3.36
N ASN A 178 18.80 15.77 3.43
CA ASN A 178 19.64 16.97 3.42
C ASN A 178 20.43 17.23 2.13
N THR A 179 20.34 16.37 1.12
CA THR A 179 21.13 16.52 -0.12
C THR A 179 20.30 16.41 -1.39
N GLY A 180 19.23 15.61 -1.36
CA GLY A 180 18.31 15.46 -2.47
C GLY A 180 17.46 16.71 -2.70
N GLU A 181 17.26 17.07 -3.96
CA GLU A 181 16.45 18.24 -4.36
C GLU A 181 15.00 18.11 -3.85
N ALA A 182 14.36 16.96 -4.07
CA ALA A 182 12.99 16.72 -3.60
C ALA A 182 12.91 16.72 -2.06
N TRP A 183 13.94 16.20 -1.37
CA TRP A 183 13.98 16.26 0.08
C TRP A 183 14.01 17.70 0.60
N LEU A 184 14.83 18.56 0.00
CA LEU A 184 14.94 19.97 0.38
C LEU A 184 13.64 20.73 0.10
N GLU A 185 12.95 20.43 -1.00
CA GLU A 185 11.63 21.02 -1.27
C GLU A 185 10.57 20.61 -0.25
N CYS A 186 10.66 19.39 0.29
CA CYS A 186 9.64 18.88 1.20
C CYS A 186 9.88 19.19 2.68
N TYR A 187 11.14 19.37 3.08
CA TYR A 187 11.53 19.56 4.48
C TYR A 187 12.38 20.82 4.73
N GLY A 188 12.80 21.54 3.69
CA GLY A 188 13.74 22.67 3.79
C GLY A 188 13.13 24.01 4.21
N ASP A 189 11.81 24.14 4.30
CA ASP A 189 11.14 25.41 4.64
C ASP A 189 11.04 25.69 6.15
N GLU A 190 11.59 24.85 7.03
CA GLU A 190 11.49 25.05 8.49
C GLU A 190 12.45 26.12 9.08
N GLU A 191 13.26 26.83 8.30
CA GLU A 191 14.19 27.86 8.82
C GLU A 191 13.82 29.34 8.53
N THR A 192 12.61 29.65 8.06
CA THR A 192 12.17 31.07 7.90
C THR A 192 10.82 31.41 8.55
N GLY A 193 10.70 31.13 9.84
CA GLY A 193 9.60 31.60 10.70
C GLY A 193 10.07 32.30 11.95
#